data_AF-B2VAX5-F1
#
_entry.id   AF-B2VAX5-F1
#
_cell.length_a   1.000
_cell.length_b   1.000
_cell.length_c   1.000
_cell.angle_alpha   90.00
_cell.angle_beta   90.00
_cell.angle_gamma   90.00
#
_symmetry.space_group_name_H-M   'P 1'
#
loop_
_entity.id
_entity.type
_entity.pdbx_description
1 polymer ?
#
loop_
_entity_poly.entity_id
_entity_poly.type
_entity_poly.pdbx_seq_one_letter_code
_entity_poly.pdbx_strand_id
1 'polypeptide(L)'
;MAVDRKHVISVRMTEEEYEPFKKILESTEISKSEFFRLVMLNRLADLPSKPKVTSDYKKCLFYFNKTSNNINQLAKRINIDAKNGGMTDATYRRFMNTLISISNLLSGSLK
;
A
#
# COMPACT_ATOMS: atom_id res chain seq x y z
N MET A 1 4.08 -20.02 8.18
CA MET A 1 5.19 -20.32 9.10
C MET A 1 6.49 -19.83 8.47
N ALA A 2 7.30 -19.04 9.17
CA ALA A 2 8.59 -18.59 8.63
C ALA A 2 9.52 -19.80 8.51
N VAL A 3 10.11 -20.01 7.33
CA VAL A 3 11.05 -21.11 7.08
C VAL A 3 12.39 -20.76 7.72
N ASP A 4 12.83 -21.56 8.68
CA ASP A 4 14.16 -21.45 9.29
C ASP A 4 15.24 -21.88 8.28
N ARG A 5 16.25 -21.03 8.04
CA ARG A 5 17.30 -21.22 7.03
C ARG A 5 18.67 -21.06 7.68
N LYS A 6 19.39 -22.17 7.85
CA LYS A 6 20.62 -22.25 8.68
C LYS A 6 21.94 -22.11 7.90
N HIS A 7 21.92 -22.30 6.58
CA HIS A 7 23.13 -22.32 5.75
C HIS A 7 23.23 -21.07 4.86
N VAL A 8 24.44 -20.48 4.79
CA VAL A 8 24.73 -19.28 3.99
C VAL A 8 25.69 -19.63 2.86
N ILE A 9 25.36 -19.21 1.66
CA ILE A 9 26.22 -19.28 0.47
C ILE A 9 26.64 -17.85 0.12
N SER A 10 27.94 -17.60 -0.02
CA SER A 10 28.51 -16.30 -0.37
C SER A 10 29.46 -16.45 -1.55
N VAL A 11 29.29 -15.62 -2.57
CA VAL A 11 30.08 -15.63 -3.80
C VAL A 11 30.47 -14.19 -4.14
N ARG A 12 31.74 -13.98 -4.48
CA ARG A 12 32.22 -12.69 -5.03
C ARG A 12 32.06 -12.73 -6.54
N MET A 13 31.63 -11.61 -7.12
CA MET A 13 31.38 -11.46 -8.55
C MET A 13 32.05 -10.16 -9.03
N THR A 14 32.46 -10.11 -10.29
CA THR A 14 32.83 -8.84 -10.95
C THR A 14 31.57 -8.04 -11.29
N GLU A 15 31.73 -6.77 -11.67
CA GLU A 15 30.57 -5.93 -12.04
C GLU A 15 29.88 -6.48 -13.30
N GLU A 16 30.66 -6.96 -14.28
CA GLU A 16 30.15 -7.54 -15.52
C GLU A 16 29.33 -8.81 -15.28
N GLU A 17 29.75 -9.63 -14.33
CA GLU A 17 29.03 -10.84 -13.91
C GLU A 17 27.74 -10.49 -13.15
N TYR A 18 27.73 -9.39 -12.39
CA TYR A 18 26.59 -8.99 -11.57
C TYR A 18 25.51 -8.20 -12.34
N GLU A 19 25.90 -7.46 -13.37
CA GLU A 19 25.04 -6.56 -14.14
C GLU A 19 23.74 -7.20 -14.69
N PRO A 20 23.73 -8.44 -15.22
CA PRO A 20 22.50 -9.09 -15.66
C PRO A 20 21.49 -9.31 -14.50
N PHE A 21 21.98 -9.66 -13.32
CA PHE A 21 21.15 -9.91 -12.14
C PHE A 21 20.59 -8.61 -11.57
N LYS A 22 21.37 -7.54 -11.59
CA LYS A 22 20.97 -6.20 -11.13
C LYS A 22 19.71 -5.70 -11.84
N LYS A 23 19.65 -5.82 -13.17
CA LYS A 23 18.48 -5.40 -13.98
C LYS A 23 17.20 -6.17 -13.61
N ILE A 24 17.33 -7.47 -13.32
CA ILE A 24 16.20 -8.31 -12.91
C ILE A 24 15.76 -7.96 -11.49
N LEU A 25 16.72 -7.72 -10.59
CA LEU A 25 16.43 -7.29 -9.22
C LEU A 25 15.76 -5.92 -9.15
N GLU A 26 16.14 -4.98 -10.01
CA GLU A 26 15.52 -3.65 -10.09
C GLU A 26 14.09 -3.69 -10.67
N SER A 27 13.81 -4.66 -11.55
CA SER A 27 12.48 -4.83 -12.15
C SER A 27 11.53 -5.67 -11.30
N THR A 28 12.03 -6.39 -10.29
CA THR A 28 11.25 -7.26 -9.40
C THR A 28 11.16 -6.69 -7.97
N GLU A 29 10.21 -7.16 -7.17
CA GLU A 29 10.03 -6.74 -5.76
C GLU A 29 10.57 -7.76 -4.76
N ILE A 30 11.42 -8.68 -5.23
CA ILE A 30 11.99 -9.73 -4.41
C ILE A 30 13.37 -9.35 -3.87
N SER A 31 13.70 -9.85 -2.69
CA SER A 31 15.05 -9.65 -2.14
C SER A 31 16.10 -10.37 -2.99
N LYS A 32 17.34 -9.89 -2.97
CA LYS A 32 18.48 -10.54 -3.65
C LYS A 32 18.60 -12.02 -3.26
N SER A 33 18.46 -12.32 -1.97
CA SER A 33 18.53 -13.69 -1.44
C SER A 33 17.39 -14.57 -1.93
N GLU A 34 16.20 -14.02 -2.18
CA GLU A 34 15.09 -14.76 -2.77
C GLU A 34 15.37 -15.06 -4.24
N PHE A 35 15.80 -14.04 -4.99
CA PHE A 35 16.13 -14.17 -6.41
C PHE A 35 17.19 -15.25 -6.66
N PHE A 36 18.34 -15.14 -6.00
CA PHE A 36 19.41 -16.12 -6.17
C PHE A 36 19.01 -17.51 -5.69
N ARG A 37 18.11 -17.62 -4.71
CA ARG A 37 17.55 -18.92 -4.32
C ARG A 37 16.68 -19.52 -5.42
N LEU A 38 15.81 -18.73 -6.04
CA LEU A 38 15.00 -19.19 -7.18
C LEU A 38 15.89 -19.61 -8.36
N VAL A 39 16.95 -18.85 -8.64
CA VAL A 39 17.96 -19.21 -9.65
C VAL A 39 18.61 -20.55 -9.33
N MET A 40 19.15 -20.70 -8.11
CA MET A 40 19.86 -21.92 -7.68
C MET A 40 18.96 -23.16 -7.60
N LEU A 41 17.67 -22.97 -7.32
CA LEU A 41 16.69 -24.07 -7.27
C LEU A 41 16.02 -24.35 -8.62
N ASN A 42 16.42 -23.65 -9.70
CA ASN A 42 15.79 -23.71 -11.02
C ASN A 42 14.26 -23.42 -10.97
N ARG A 43 13.87 -22.49 -10.12
CA ARG A 43 12.48 -22.04 -9.87
C ARG A 43 12.26 -20.59 -10.30
N LEU A 44 13.00 -20.13 -11.29
CA LEU A 44 12.81 -18.79 -11.87
C LEU A 44 11.39 -18.60 -12.42
N ALA A 45 10.73 -19.67 -12.88
CA ALA A 45 9.33 -19.61 -13.31
C ALA A 45 8.34 -19.27 -12.17
N ASP A 46 8.74 -19.48 -10.92
CA ASP A 46 7.96 -19.15 -9.72
C ASP A 46 8.17 -17.69 -9.29
N LEU A 47 8.89 -16.89 -10.09
CA LEU A 47 9.04 -15.45 -9.86
C LEU A 47 7.65 -14.83 -9.71
N PRO A 48 7.35 -14.19 -8.57
CA PRO A 48 6.11 -13.45 -8.43
C PRO A 48 6.14 -12.31 -9.45
N SER A 49 5.37 -12.47 -10.53
CA SER A 49 5.10 -11.38 -11.45
C SER A 49 4.40 -10.30 -10.65
N LYS A 50 4.93 -9.07 -10.64
CA LYS A 50 4.22 -7.94 -10.02
C LYS A 50 2.80 -7.96 -10.60
N PRO A 51 1.74 -8.00 -9.77
CA PRO A 51 0.44 -7.64 -10.28
C PRO A 51 0.61 -6.23 -10.84
N LYS A 52 0.53 -6.08 -12.17
CA LYS A 52 0.63 -4.77 -12.80
C LYS A 52 -0.42 -3.91 -12.11
N VAL A 53 0.03 -2.87 -11.41
CA VAL A 53 -0.87 -1.89 -10.80
C VAL A 53 -1.74 -1.36 -11.92
N THR A 54 -3.00 -1.80 -11.96
CA THR A 54 -3.88 -1.52 -13.08
C THR A 54 -4.15 -0.02 -13.12
N SER A 55 -4.45 0.50 -14.31
CA SER A 55 -4.92 1.88 -14.45
C SER A 55 -6.12 2.14 -13.53
N ASP A 56 -6.98 1.13 -13.37
CA ASP A 56 -8.16 1.18 -12.51
C ASP A 56 -7.80 1.26 -11.02
N TYR A 57 -6.77 0.54 -10.56
CA TYR A 57 -6.28 0.68 -9.18
C TYR A 57 -5.81 2.11 -8.90
N LYS A 58 -5.04 2.70 -9.82
CA LYS A 58 -4.56 4.09 -9.68
C LYS A 58 -5.73 5.09 -9.65
N LYS A 59 -6.72 4.90 -10.52
CA LYS A 59 -7.95 5.73 -10.52
C LYS A 59 -8.72 5.56 -9.21
N CYS A 60 -8.89 4.34 -8.73
CA CYS A 60 -9.58 4.05 -7.48
C CYS A 60 -8.88 4.73 -6.31
N LEU A 61 -7.55 4.57 -6.19
CA LEU A 61 -6.74 5.24 -5.17
C LEU A 61 -6.85 6.77 -5.26
N PHE A 62 -6.87 7.34 -6.46
CA PHE A 62 -7.04 8.77 -6.67
C PHE A 62 -8.40 9.27 -6.15
N TYR A 63 -9.51 8.63 -6.56
CA TYR A 63 -10.85 9.01 -6.10
C TYR A 63 -11.02 8.81 -4.61
N PHE A 64 -10.44 7.73 -4.08
CA PHE A 64 -10.43 7.45 -2.65
C PHE A 64 -9.78 8.60 -1.86
N ASN A 65 -8.60 9.05 -2.28
CA ASN A 65 -7.93 10.19 -1.65
C ASN A 65 -8.74 11.49 -1.75
N LYS A 66 -9.43 11.73 -2.87
CA LYS A 66 -10.34 12.87 -3.03
C LYS A 66 -11.52 12.80 -2.05
N THR A 67 -12.11 11.63 -1.90
CA THR A 67 -13.22 11.40 -0.95
C THR A 67 -12.78 11.64 0.49
N SER A 68 -11.63 11.12 0.92
CA SER A 68 -11.09 11.36 2.28
C SER A 68 -10.86 12.84 2.57
N ASN A 69 -10.33 13.58 1.59
CA ASN A 69 -10.14 15.03 1.73
C ASN A 69 -11.47 15.79 1.86
N ASN A 70 -12.47 15.43 1.07
CA ASN A 70 -13.81 16.04 1.15
C ASN A 70 -14.47 15.77 2.51
N ILE A 71 -14.32 14.55 3.06
CA ILE A 71 -14.80 14.19 4.40
C ILE A 71 -14.16 15.08 5.47
N ASN A 72 -12.84 15.28 5.41
CA ASN A 72 -12.13 16.16 6.34
C ASN A 72 -12.60 17.62 6.25
N GLN A 73 -12.89 18.11 5.04
CA GLN A 73 -13.41 19.47 4.85
C GLN A 73 -14.83 19.62 5.42
N LEU A 74 -15.70 18.63 5.20
CA LEU A 74 -17.05 18.60 5.79
C LEU A 74 -16.99 18.58 7.31
N ALA A 75 -16.15 17.72 7.89
CA ALA A 75 -15.94 17.68 9.34
C ALA A 75 -15.48 19.04 9.89
N LYS A 76 -14.51 19.68 9.23
CA LYS A 76 -14.04 21.01 9.62
C LYS A 76 -15.15 22.06 9.57
N ARG A 77 -15.98 22.06 8.51
CA ARG A 77 -17.08 23.02 8.36
C ARG A 77 -18.15 22.82 9.44
N ILE A 78 -18.54 21.57 9.69
CA ILE A 78 -19.52 21.21 10.72
C ILE A 78 -19.03 21.61 12.11
N ASN A 79 -17.74 21.44 12.42
CA ASN A 79 -17.14 21.89 13.67
C ASN A 79 -17.23 23.42 13.86
N ILE A 80 -17.07 24.19 12.78
CA ILE A 80 -17.17 25.65 12.81
C ILE A 80 -18.63 26.07 13.02
N ASP A 81 -19.55 25.50 12.24
CA ASP A 81 -20.97 25.86 12.29
C ASP A 81 -21.59 25.49 13.66
N ALA A 82 -21.20 24.37 14.26
CA ALA A 82 -21.62 23.99 15.61
C ALA A 82 -21.08 24.95 16.70
N LYS A 83 -19.81 25.38 16.60
CA LYS A 83 -19.23 26.37 17.53
C LYS A 83 -19.93 27.72 17.47
N ASN A 84 -20.45 28.08 16.30
CA ASN A 84 -21.17 29.34 16.08
C ASN A 84 -22.67 29.25 16.43
N GLY A 85 -23.13 28.15 17.03
CA GLY A 85 -24.53 27.95 17.42
C GLY A 85 -25.48 27.66 16.24
N GLY A 86 -24.95 27.43 15.03
CA GLY A 86 -25.74 27.14 13.83
C GLY A 86 -26.28 25.71 13.76
N MET A 87 -26.02 24.87 14.78
CA MET A 87 -26.43 23.47 14.79
C MET A 87 -26.68 22.98 16.23
N THR A 88 -27.69 22.12 16.39
CA THR A 88 -27.94 21.43 17.66
C THR A 88 -26.92 20.33 17.91
N ASP A 89 -26.54 20.08 19.18
CA ASP A 89 -25.53 19.07 19.54
C ASP A 89 -25.90 17.66 19.02
N ALA A 90 -27.19 17.32 19.03
CA ALA A 90 -27.69 16.05 18.49
C ALA A 90 -27.42 15.90 16.98
N THR A 91 -27.62 16.98 16.21
CA THR A 91 -27.36 16.99 14.77
C THR A 91 -25.87 16.90 14.48
N TYR A 92 -25.05 17.65 15.23
CA TYR A 92 -23.60 17.62 15.13
C TYR A 92 -23.02 16.22 15.36
N ARG A 93 -23.42 15.56 16.45
CA ARG A 93 -22.96 14.20 16.77
C ARG A 93 -23.35 13.19 15.69
N ARG A 94 -24.57 13.26 15.16
CA ARG A 94 -25.03 12.36 14.09
C ARG A 94 -24.19 12.53 12.81
N PHE A 95 -23.87 13.77 12.44
CA PHE A 95 -23.01 14.05 11.30
C PHE A 95 -21.58 13.56 11.52
N MET A 96 -20.97 13.85 12.67
CA MET A 96 -19.61 13.42 12.97
C MET A 96 -19.49 11.89 13.02
N ASN A 97 -20.44 11.19 13.63
CA ASN A 97 -20.47 9.72 13.63
C ASN A 97 -20.56 9.14 12.21
N THR A 98 -21.35 9.77 11.33
CA THR A 98 -21.48 9.35 9.93
C THR A 98 -20.17 9.55 9.17
N LEU A 99 -19.51 10.70 9.33
CA LEU A 99 -18.21 10.98 8.69
C LEU A 99 -17.10 10.03 9.17
N ILE A 100 -17.06 9.75 10.48
CA ILE A 100 -16.11 8.79 11.06
C ILE A 100 -16.37 7.39 10.51
N SER A 101 -17.64 6.95 10.43
CA SER A 101 -18.00 5.65 9.87
C SER A 101 -17.53 5.51 8.42
N ILE A 102 -17.77 6.53 7.58
CA ILE A 102 -17.33 6.52 6.18
C ILE A 102 -15.79 6.48 6.12
N SER A 103 -15.10 7.29 6.93
CA SER A 103 -13.63 7.29 6.99
C SER A 103 -13.08 5.92 7.37
N ASN A 104 -13.67 5.25 8.36
CA ASN A 104 -13.22 3.94 8.82
C ASN A 104 -13.45 2.86 7.77
N LEU A 105 -14.62 2.86 7.10
CA LEU A 105 -14.92 1.93 6.01
C LEU A 105 -13.95 2.09 4.83
N LEU A 106 -13.67 3.35 4.49
CA LEU A 106 -12.67 3.68 3.49
C LEU A 106 -11.30 3.13 3.93
N SER A 107 -10.76 3.56 5.07
CA SER A 107 -9.42 3.11 5.52
C SER A 107 -9.28 1.60 5.71
N GLY A 108 -10.37 0.91 6.06
CA GLY A 108 -10.42 -0.55 6.18
C GLY A 108 -10.33 -1.27 4.83
N SER A 109 -10.83 -0.65 3.74
CA SER A 109 -10.82 -1.24 2.39
C SER A 109 -9.45 -1.22 1.68
N LEU A 110 -8.45 -0.53 2.25
CA LEU A 110 -7.08 -0.45 1.74
C LEU A 110 -6.09 -1.42 2.43
N LYS A 111 -6.55 -2.21 3.40
CA LYS A 111 -5.77 -3.25 4.10
C LYS A 111 -6.07 -4.62 3.52
#